data_AF-A0A3B1IZ24-F1
#
_entry.id   AF-A0A3B1IZ24-F1
#
_cell.length_a   1.000
_cell.length_b   1.000
_cell.length_c   1.000
_cell.angle_alpha   90.00
_cell.angle_beta   90.00
_cell.angle_gamma   90.00
#
_symmetry.space_group_name_H-M   'P 1'
#
loop_
_entity.id
_entity.type
_entity.pdbx_description
1 polymer ?
#
loop_
_entity_poly.entity_id
_entity_poly.type
_entity_poly.pdbx_seq_one_letter_code
_entity_poly.pdbx_strand_id
1 'polypeptide(L)'
;QNGLVCLAVSGDKSNVSEARLNDLGEEESSLKIEDLLRKLGLEGKYEQTLSRTHFLDLSPSLKEESNKEKDLVNIFMQRLLTTDYKARHLSVKSEPRITKSQQAAGKAGFDALFEKKDLSTDKKQSQSHPMDVQMAVFLCSDPFLQQIIVTKLSQCQYAVPLLVPNPFTGNIEFPLWTIRQISKTWRTTDTSGRVTSKTLPMYKAETPMVVFFRIGSISSSKSQLMNRLINEKHDTFFHRYCPGSSRERLLMDGVVEIAWYLPSGKGSDHFSDCVAFCNLHGDSSIKETQTKILTEMSSVNVVLLHKLDRNDKNMVIVKELCEVSTPLIVILTEEEDEGEDDVYEIGDRKYRVSLKGRNQSDVSVVLKLIKNCLSEQPVTFSLEKIAEHSEIQVDENNKDCQRGKEAAQEIMRFLKGEDPPTVKEKDLPCQGKLWHEWSQKNKDLHCLKSNNIEIEERRKQGEMREIRRKQQNHGFTELIVSFKPECICTAQNNNLLHQLLLLFAPTCFHNRKRTYIYYKWINLFLSYHFLIIVLSWHLVIRL
;
A
#
# COMPACT_ATOMS: atom_id res chain seq x y z
N GLN A 1 -0.85 19.92 -73.66
CA GLN A 1 0.07 20.27 -72.57
C GLN A 1 -0.76 20.72 -71.39
N ASN A 2 -0.69 19.93 -70.32
CA ASN A 2 -1.05 20.17 -68.91
C ASN A 2 -2.45 20.71 -68.59
N GLY A 3 -3.35 19.78 -68.23
CA GLY A 3 -4.53 20.06 -67.42
C GLY A 3 -4.15 20.22 -65.94
N LEU A 4 -4.60 21.32 -65.34
CA LEU A 4 -4.62 21.52 -63.89
C LEU A 4 -5.72 20.64 -63.29
N VAL A 5 -5.35 19.72 -62.40
CA VAL A 5 -6.28 19.09 -61.46
C VAL A 5 -6.09 19.79 -60.12
N CYS A 6 -7.10 20.54 -59.70
CA CYS A 6 -7.25 20.97 -58.32
C CYS A 6 -7.62 19.75 -57.47
N LEU A 7 -6.73 19.32 -56.59
CA LEU A 7 -7.06 18.44 -55.47
C LEU A 7 -7.02 19.27 -54.19
N ALA A 8 -8.21 19.45 -53.62
CA ALA A 8 -8.41 20.03 -52.30
C ALA A 8 -7.76 19.12 -51.24
N VAL A 9 -6.88 19.69 -50.42
CA VAL A 9 -6.41 19.08 -49.17
C VAL A 9 -7.03 19.87 -48.02
N SER A 10 -8.20 19.43 -47.58
CA SER A 10 -8.73 19.72 -46.25
C SER A 10 -8.54 18.46 -45.41
N GLY A 11 -7.49 18.44 -44.58
CA GLY A 11 -7.19 17.34 -43.67
C GLY A 11 -6.40 17.85 -42.47
N ASP A 12 -7.04 17.74 -41.31
CA ASP A 12 -6.54 17.78 -39.93
C ASP A 12 -5.11 18.26 -39.68
N LYS A 13 -4.97 19.54 -39.36
CA LYS A 13 -3.75 20.09 -38.73
C LYS A 13 -3.86 20.20 -37.19
N SER A 14 -5.04 20.00 -36.59
CA SER A 14 -5.24 20.14 -35.14
C SER A 14 -4.80 18.90 -34.34
N ASN A 15 -5.05 17.69 -34.84
CA ASN A 15 -4.73 16.46 -34.11
C ASN A 15 -3.22 16.14 -34.11
N VAL A 16 -2.47 16.58 -35.14
CA VAL A 16 -1.01 16.35 -35.23
C VAL A 16 -0.22 17.28 -34.32
N SER A 17 -0.72 18.49 -34.02
CA SER A 17 -0.09 19.40 -33.08
C SER A 17 -0.28 18.98 -31.62
N GLU A 18 -1.46 18.46 -31.27
CA GLU A 18 -1.78 18.03 -29.91
C GLU A 18 -1.00 16.74 -29.54
N ALA A 19 -0.92 15.78 -30.47
CA ALA A 19 -0.11 14.58 -30.29
C ALA A 19 1.39 14.91 -30.12
N ARG A 20 1.94 15.84 -30.92
CA ARG A 20 3.35 16.27 -30.78
C ARG A 20 3.64 17.08 -29.52
N LEU A 21 2.65 17.85 -29.03
CA LEU A 21 2.75 18.58 -27.76
C LEU A 21 2.70 17.63 -26.55
N ASN A 22 1.88 16.58 -26.63
CA ASN A 22 1.83 15.53 -25.62
C ASN A 22 3.13 14.71 -25.60
N ASP A 23 3.69 14.35 -26.76
CA ASP A 23 4.97 13.62 -26.88
C ASP A 23 6.15 14.42 -26.25
N LEU A 24 6.22 15.72 -26.54
CA LEU A 24 7.23 16.61 -25.94
C LEU A 24 7.04 16.80 -24.42
N GLY A 25 5.79 16.78 -23.95
CA GLY A 25 5.46 16.85 -22.52
C GLY A 25 5.79 15.56 -21.76
N GLU A 26 5.61 14.41 -22.40
CA GLU A 26 5.96 13.09 -21.87
C GLU A 26 7.48 12.90 -21.78
N GLU A 27 8.23 13.31 -22.81
CA GLU A 27 9.71 13.31 -22.78
C GLU A 27 10.27 14.22 -21.68
N GLU A 28 9.72 15.43 -21.51
CA GLU A 28 10.16 16.36 -20.46
C GLU A 28 9.81 15.84 -19.04
N SER A 29 8.67 15.15 -18.90
CA SER A 29 8.26 14.53 -17.64
C SER A 29 9.17 13.36 -17.26
N SER A 30 9.50 12.49 -18.23
CA SER A 30 10.40 11.36 -18.03
C SER A 30 11.78 11.80 -17.55
N LEU A 31 12.35 12.85 -18.17
CA LEU A 31 13.64 13.43 -17.77
C LEU A 31 13.64 13.97 -16.32
N LYS A 32 12.52 14.56 -15.88
CA LYS A 32 12.37 15.04 -14.50
C LYS A 32 12.31 13.89 -13.50
N ILE A 33 11.65 12.78 -13.87
CA ILE A 33 11.58 11.57 -13.05
C ILE A 33 12.96 10.92 -12.93
N GLU A 34 13.72 10.81 -14.03
CA GLU A 34 15.10 10.31 -13.98
C GLU A 34 16.00 11.19 -13.10
N ASP A 35 15.87 12.52 -13.17
CA ASP A 35 16.60 13.44 -12.29
C ASP A 35 16.23 13.24 -10.81
N LEU A 36 14.94 13.00 -10.50
CA LEU A 36 14.50 12.67 -9.16
C LEU A 36 15.14 11.35 -8.67
N LEU A 37 15.10 10.29 -9.48
CA LEU A 37 15.71 9.01 -9.12
C LEU A 37 17.22 9.16 -8.87
N ARG A 38 17.90 9.99 -9.66
CA ARG A 38 19.30 10.37 -9.45
C ARG A 38 19.56 11.09 -8.13
N LYS A 39 18.74 12.09 -7.81
CA LYS A 39 18.82 12.81 -6.52
C LYS A 39 18.65 11.87 -5.32
N LEU A 40 17.79 10.87 -5.45
CA LEU A 40 17.53 9.87 -4.41
C LEU A 40 18.54 8.71 -4.37
N GLY A 41 19.49 8.63 -5.32
CA GLY A 41 20.45 7.52 -5.39
C GLY A 41 19.83 6.19 -5.84
N LEU A 42 18.75 6.28 -6.63
CA LEU A 42 18.01 5.16 -7.23
C LEU A 42 18.29 5.01 -8.73
N GLU A 43 19.39 5.58 -9.23
CA GLU A 43 19.83 5.50 -10.63
C GLU A 43 19.94 4.04 -11.08
N GLY A 44 19.33 3.70 -12.22
CA GLY A 44 19.34 2.33 -12.77
C GLY A 44 18.55 1.29 -11.95
N LYS A 45 17.98 1.65 -10.79
CA LYS A 45 17.24 0.72 -9.93
C LYS A 45 15.81 0.45 -10.35
N TYR A 46 15.31 1.19 -11.33
CA TYR A 46 14.06 0.85 -12.00
C TYR A 46 14.19 -0.50 -12.74
N GLU A 47 15.38 -0.78 -13.31
CA GLU A 47 15.71 -2.06 -13.93
C GLU A 47 16.38 -3.04 -12.94
N GLN A 48 17.22 -2.53 -12.02
CA GLN A 48 17.87 -3.30 -10.96
C GLN A 48 17.15 -3.09 -9.63
N THR A 49 16.02 -3.78 -9.45
CA THR A 49 15.10 -3.61 -8.32
C THR A 49 15.80 -3.71 -6.96
N LEU A 50 15.48 -2.78 -6.05
CA LEU A 50 15.80 -2.90 -4.63
C LEU A 50 15.24 -4.21 -4.10
N SER A 51 16.08 -4.95 -3.42
CA SER A 51 15.71 -6.23 -2.82
C SER A 51 15.69 -6.16 -1.29
N ARG A 52 15.11 -7.18 -0.66
CA ARG A 52 15.12 -7.32 0.81
C ARG A 52 16.51 -7.32 1.44
N THR A 53 17.57 -7.74 0.72
CA THR A 53 18.93 -7.74 1.28
C THR A 53 19.41 -6.31 1.56
N HIS A 54 19.09 -5.39 0.67
CA HIS A 54 19.36 -3.96 0.86
C HIS A 54 18.68 -3.39 2.12
N PHE A 55 17.63 -4.03 2.63
CA PHE A 55 16.92 -3.60 3.84
C PHE A 55 17.53 -4.16 5.11
N LEU A 56 18.08 -5.38 5.04
CA LEU A 56 18.80 -5.99 6.16
C LEU A 56 20.14 -5.28 6.40
N ASP A 57 20.71 -4.70 5.34
CA ASP A 57 21.96 -3.94 5.38
C ASP A 57 21.79 -2.49 5.88
N LEU A 58 20.54 -2.01 6.05
CA LEU A 58 20.26 -0.71 6.68
C LEU A 58 20.57 -0.78 8.18
N SER A 59 21.82 -0.47 8.52
CA SER A 59 22.23 -0.36 9.91
C SER A 59 21.47 0.79 10.61
N PRO A 60 20.97 0.62 11.85
CA PRO A 60 20.24 1.65 12.58
C PRO A 60 21.10 2.87 12.96
N SER A 61 22.38 2.92 12.56
CA SER A 61 23.37 3.93 12.92
C SER A 61 23.37 5.19 12.03
N LEU A 62 22.44 5.33 11.07
CA LEU A 62 22.23 6.62 10.42
C LEU A 62 21.64 7.59 11.44
N LYS A 63 22.45 8.57 11.85
CA LYS A 63 21.99 9.71 12.67
C LYS A 63 20.76 10.31 12.01
N GLU A 64 19.74 10.67 12.80
CA GLU A 64 18.46 11.25 12.38
C GLU A 64 18.57 12.53 11.53
N GLU A 65 19.79 12.99 11.24
CA GLU A 65 20.13 14.29 10.71
C GLU A 65 21.15 14.14 9.57
N SER A 66 20.67 13.71 8.40
CA SER A 66 21.42 13.84 7.16
C SER A 66 20.87 14.99 6.31
N ASN A 67 21.78 15.82 5.80
CA ASN A 67 21.46 16.99 4.99
C ASN A 67 21.44 16.68 3.47
N LYS A 68 21.41 15.40 3.08
CA LYS A 68 21.50 14.95 1.68
C LYS A 68 20.22 14.25 1.23
N GLU A 69 19.74 14.58 0.04
CA GLU A 69 18.54 13.94 -0.54
C GLU A 69 18.70 12.42 -0.73
N LYS A 70 19.92 11.94 -0.98
CA LYS A 70 20.22 10.50 -1.10
C LYS A 70 19.91 9.69 0.16
N ASP A 71 19.91 10.34 1.32
CA ASP A 71 19.63 9.68 2.60
C ASP A 71 18.12 9.63 2.90
N LEU A 72 17.29 10.37 2.15
CA LEU A 72 15.83 10.39 2.36
C LEU A 72 15.20 9.01 2.15
N VAL A 73 15.68 8.25 1.17
CA VAL A 73 15.25 6.86 0.94
C VAL A 73 15.55 6.04 2.20
N ASN A 74 16.80 6.03 2.67
CA ASN A 74 17.18 5.24 3.84
C ASN A 74 16.42 5.64 5.11
N ILE A 75 16.22 6.94 5.34
CA ILE A 75 15.43 7.47 6.47
C ILE A 75 13.98 7.00 6.37
N PHE A 76 13.36 7.14 5.19
CA PHE A 76 11.99 6.70 4.95
C PHE A 76 11.86 5.20 5.24
N MET A 77 12.78 4.39 4.71
CA MET A 77 12.77 2.94 4.91
C MET A 77 12.96 2.54 6.36
N GLN A 78 13.93 3.15 7.05
CA GLN A 78 14.18 2.87 8.45
C GLN A 78 12.97 3.21 9.32
N ARG A 79 12.38 4.41 9.14
CA ARG A 79 11.17 4.84 9.86
C ARG A 79 9.98 3.94 9.56
N LEU A 80 9.82 3.51 8.31
CA LEU A 80 8.75 2.61 7.93
C LEU A 80 8.91 1.24 8.58
N LEU A 81 10.13 0.70 8.63
CA LEU A 81 10.44 -0.60 9.25
C LEU A 81 10.23 -0.58 10.76
N THR A 82 10.63 0.50 11.43
CA THR A 82 10.40 0.74 12.87
C THR A 82 8.96 1.14 13.18
N THR A 83 8.07 1.18 12.18
CA THR A 83 6.65 1.54 12.33
C THR A 83 6.44 2.92 12.95
N ASP A 84 7.29 3.88 12.59
CA ASP A 84 7.13 5.29 12.96
C ASP A 84 5.94 5.90 12.18
N TYR A 85 4.98 6.46 12.91
CA TYR A 85 3.80 7.15 12.36
C TYR A 85 4.14 8.51 11.73
N LYS A 86 5.41 8.94 11.75
CA LYS A 86 5.96 10.10 11.04
C LYS A 86 6.85 9.72 9.85
N ALA A 87 6.82 8.47 9.39
CA ALA A 87 7.66 8.03 8.27
C ALA A 87 7.49 8.88 7.01
N ARG A 88 6.28 9.35 6.70
CA ARG A 88 6.00 10.24 5.55
C ARG A 88 6.43 11.69 5.75
N HIS A 89 6.74 12.11 6.98
CA HIS A 89 7.17 13.49 7.29
C HIS A 89 8.68 13.62 7.08
N LEU A 90 9.06 13.62 5.80
CA LEU A 90 10.43 13.82 5.36
C LEU A 90 10.66 15.30 5.09
N SER A 91 11.61 15.90 5.80
CA SER A 91 12.05 17.26 5.51
C SER A 91 13.55 17.34 5.61
N VAL A 92 14.21 17.78 4.54
CA VAL A 92 15.59 18.24 4.63
C VAL A 92 15.53 19.60 5.31
N LYS A 93 16.15 19.75 6.50
CA LYS A 93 16.22 21.04 7.18
C LYS A 93 17.06 21.99 6.33
N SER A 94 16.45 22.84 5.51
CA SER A 94 17.10 24.03 4.97
C SER A 94 16.84 25.17 5.94
N GLU A 95 17.89 25.75 6.54
CA GLU A 95 17.72 27.00 7.30
C GLU A 95 17.10 28.05 6.36
N PRO A 96 16.05 28.78 6.80
CA PRO A 96 15.48 29.84 6.00
C PRO A 96 16.56 30.89 5.77
N ARG A 97 17.04 31.01 4.53
CA ARG A 97 17.99 32.05 4.14
C ARG A 97 17.27 33.39 4.20
N ILE A 98 17.39 34.09 5.33
CA ILE A 98 16.99 35.48 5.43
C ILE A 98 17.94 36.28 4.54
N THR A 99 17.51 36.55 3.31
CA THR A 99 18.25 37.42 2.40
C THR A 99 18.12 38.84 2.95
N LYS A 100 19.16 39.33 3.62
CA LYS A 100 19.21 40.73 4.05
C LYS A 100 19.17 41.59 2.78
N SER A 101 18.11 42.38 2.65
CA SER A 101 17.97 43.34 1.56
C SER A 101 19.12 44.36 1.65
N GLN A 102 19.95 44.46 0.61
CA GLN A 102 20.83 45.62 0.44
C GLN A 102 19.97 46.79 -0.04
N GLN A 103 19.22 47.43 0.87
CA GLN A 103 18.56 48.70 0.56
C GLN A 103 19.46 49.85 0.98
N ALA A 104 19.73 50.76 0.03
CA ALA A 104 20.28 52.07 0.30
C ALA A 104 19.33 52.82 1.26
N ALA A 105 19.90 53.51 2.25
CA ALA A 105 19.15 54.31 3.22
C ALA A 105 18.26 55.33 2.49
N GLY A 106 16.93 55.16 2.57
CA GLY A 106 15.98 56.19 2.12
C GLY A 106 14.67 55.73 1.46
N LYS A 107 14.52 54.47 1.02
CA LYS A 107 13.20 53.96 0.56
C LYS A 107 12.40 53.39 1.75
N ALA A 108 11.17 53.87 1.94
CA ALA A 108 10.29 53.39 2.99
C ALA A 108 10.05 51.89 2.80
N GLY A 109 10.25 51.09 3.87
CA GLY A 109 10.03 49.64 3.83
C GLY A 109 8.62 49.22 3.41
N PHE A 110 7.66 50.15 3.41
CA PHE A 110 6.29 49.98 2.92
C PHE A 110 6.22 49.83 1.39
N ASP A 111 6.99 50.61 0.62
CA ASP A 111 7.00 50.52 -0.85
C ASP A 111 7.63 49.19 -1.31
N ALA A 112 8.57 48.67 -0.54
CA ALA A 112 9.20 47.37 -0.76
C ALA A 112 8.26 46.17 -0.52
N LEU A 113 7.08 46.38 0.09
CA LEU A 113 6.03 45.35 0.21
C LEU A 113 5.32 45.11 -1.14
N PHE A 114 5.31 46.12 -2.02
CA PHE A 114 4.62 46.09 -3.31
C PHE A 114 5.57 45.88 -4.49
N GLU A 115 6.89 46.04 -4.30
CA GLU A 115 7.91 45.62 -5.27
C GLU A 115 7.92 44.09 -5.35
N LYS A 116 7.29 43.52 -6.39
CA LYS A 116 7.50 42.12 -6.77
C LYS A 116 9.00 41.94 -7.08
N LYS A 117 9.75 41.35 -6.15
CA LYS A 117 11.06 40.82 -6.50
C LYS A 117 10.83 39.73 -7.54
N ASP A 118 11.25 39.99 -8.78
CA ASP A 118 11.65 38.93 -9.68
C ASP A 118 12.83 38.24 -8.99
N LEU A 119 12.51 37.27 -8.14
CA LEU A 119 13.46 36.34 -7.59
C LEU A 119 14.04 35.65 -8.81
N SER A 120 15.18 36.14 -9.28
CA SER A 120 16.04 35.43 -10.20
C SER A 120 16.05 33.98 -9.73
N THR A 121 15.68 33.08 -10.64
CA THR A 121 15.70 31.63 -10.51
C THR A 121 17.14 31.15 -10.35
N ASP A 122 17.83 31.61 -9.30
CA ASP A 122 18.82 30.79 -8.64
C ASP A 122 18.05 29.53 -8.26
N LYS A 123 18.25 28.47 -9.05
CA LYS A 123 17.62 27.17 -8.93
C LYS A 123 17.56 26.82 -7.44
N LYS A 124 16.44 27.09 -6.77
CA LYS A 124 16.13 26.47 -5.49
C LYS A 124 16.32 24.99 -5.78
N GLN A 125 17.26 24.34 -5.09
CA GLN A 125 17.30 22.88 -5.12
C GLN A 125 15.88 22.45 -4.74
N SER A 126 15.14 21.98 -5.75
CA SER A 126 13.75 21.59 -5.62
C SER A 126 13.74 20.40 -4.68
N GLN A 127 13.43 20.63 -3.42
CA GLN A 127 13.40 19.58 -2.42
C GLN A 127 12.42 18.50 -2.90
N SER A 128 12.90 17.26 -2.91
CA SER A 128 12.10 16.11 -3.32
C SER A 128 10.83 15.98 -2.47
N HIS A 129 9.66 15.87 -3.10
CA HIS A 129 8.39 15.74 -2.38
C HIS A 129 8.36 14.40 -1.63
N PRO A 130 7.96 14.34 -0.34
CA PRO A 130 8.01 13.10 0.46
C PRO A 130 7.25 11.91 -0.14
N MET A 131 6.09 12.18 -0.74
CA MET A 131 5.32 11.15 -1.44
C MET A 131 5.99 10.65 -2.72
N ASP A 132 6.77 11.49 -3.41
CA ASP A 132 7.57 11.03 -4.55
C ASP A 132 8.73 10.15 -4.07
N VAL A 133 9.30 10.42 -2.90
CA VAL A 133 10.28 9.50 -2.27
C VAL A 133 9.63 8.15 -1.98
N GLN A 134 8.44 8.13 -1.36
CA GLN A 134 7.71 6.88 -1.12
C GLN A 134 7.45 6.12 -2.42
N MET A 135 6.94 6.80 -3.46
CA MET A 135 6.61 6.14 -4.72
C MET A 135 7.85 5.70 -5.49
N ALA A 136 8.94 6.47 -5.47
CA ALA A 136 10.21 6.08 -6.07
C ALA A 136 10.74 4.79 -5.44
N VAL A 137 10.70 4.69 -4.10
CA VAL A 137 11.07 3.45 -3.42
C VAL A 137 10.13 2.31 -3.83
N PHE A 138 8.82 2.53 -3.81
CA PHE A 138 7.84 1.50 -4.16
C PHE A 138 8.04 0.97 -5.59
N LEU A 139 8.18 1.87 -6.57
CA LEU A 139 8.38 1.53 -7.98
C LEU A 139 9.72 0.85 -8.25
N CYS A 140 10.79 1.27 -7.57
CA CYS A 140 12.13 0.65 -7.71
C CYS A 140 12.31 -0.59 -6.82
N SER A 141 11.26 -1.14 -6.19
CA SER A 141 11.35 -2.28 -5.28
C SER A 141 10.89 -3.58 -5.95
N ASP A 142 11.50 -4.70 -5.56
CA ASP A 142 11.00 -6.02 -5.95
C ASP A 142 9.59 -6.28 -5.36
N PRO A 143 8.79 -7.21 -5.93
CA PRO A 143 7.42 -7.47 -5.45
C PRO A 143 7.33 -7.90 -3.97
N PHE A 144 8.36 -8.56 -3.45
CA PHE A 144 8.39 -8.99 -2.04
C PHE A 144 8.60 -7.83 -1.09
N LEU A 145 9.31 -6.82 -1.56
CA LEU A 145 9.65 -5.62 -0.84
C LEU A 145 8.52 -4.61 -0.91
N GLN A 146 7.89 -4.45 -2.07
CA GLN A 146 6.63 -3.72 -2.22
C GLN A 146 5.58 -4.24 -1.23
N GLN A 147 5.46 -5.57 -1.08
CA GLN A 147 4.57 -6.17 -0.10
C GLN A 147 4.93 -5.81 1.36
N ILE A 148 6.22 -5.73 1.71
CA ILE A 148 6.67 -5.25 3.04
C ILE A 148 6.31 -3.78 3.22
N ILE A 149 6.60 -2.93 2.23
CA ILE A 149 6.34 -1.48 2.26
C ILE A 149 4.85 -1.24 2.51
N VAL A 150 3.99 -1.86 1.70
CA VAL A 150 2.52 -1.72 1.78
C VAL A 150 1.99 -2.23 3.13
N THR A 151 2.52 -3.36 3.62
CA THR A 151 2.17 -3.88 4.95
C THR A 151 2.55 -2.91 6.05
N LYS A 152 3.75 -2.32 5.99
CA LYS A 152 4.23 -1.35 6.98
C LYS A 152 3.47 -0.03 6.92
N LEU A 153 3.16 0.47 5.72
CA LEU A 153 2.29 1.64 5.53
C LEU A 153 0.94 1.44 6.22
N SER A 154 0.34 0.26 6.02
CA SER A 154 -0.91 -0.12 6.66
C SER A 154 -0.81 -0.24 8.18
N GLN A 155 0.33 -0.68 8.72
CA GLN A 155 0.60 -0.71 10.17
C GLN A 155 0.75 0.70 10.75
N CYS A 156 1.36 1.62 10.02
CA CYS A 156 1.44 3.05 10.35
C CYS A 156 0.12 3.80 10.13
N GLN A 157 -0.98 3.11 9.82
CA GLN A 157 -2.31 3.68 9.54
C GLN A 157 -2.32 4.69 8.38
N TYR A 158 -1.38 4.55 7.45
CA TYR A 158 -1.38 5.30 6.21
C TYR A 158 -2.24 4.62 5.15
N ALA A 159 -2.70 5.42 4.19
CA ALA A 159 -3.29 4.92 2.97
C ALA A 159 -2.24 4.16 2.14
N VAL A 160 -2.66 3.09 1.46
CA VAL A 160 -1.78 2.25 0.65
C VAL A 160 -2.07 2.46 -0.84
N PRO A 161 -1.06 2.32 -1.73
CA PRO A 161 -1.30 2.41 -3.17
C PRO A 161 -2.28 1.32 -3.63
N LEU A 162 -3.30 1.74 -4.38
CA LEU A 162 -4.32 0.89 -4.97
C LEU A 162 -4.18 0.79 -6.49
N LEU A 163 -4.05 1.93 -7.19
CA LEU A 163 -3.76 1.95 -8.63
C LEU A 163 -2.54 2.84 -8.83
N VAL A 164 -1.53 2.31 -9.52
CA VAL A 164 -0.24 2.97 -9.69
C VAL A 164 0.03 3.11 -11.18
N PRO A 165 -0.06 4.33 -11.75
CA PRO A 165 0.35 4.55 -13.13
C PRO A 165 1.86 4.38 -13.23
N ASN A 166 2.29 3.63 -14.23
CA ASN A 166 3.69 3.48 -14.56
C ASN A 166 4.17 4.76 -15.27
N PRO A 167 5.16 5.49 -14.72
CA PRO A 167 5.57 6.78 -15.24
C PRO A 167 6.22 6.72 -16.63
N PHE A 168 6.70 5.55 -17.06
CA PHE A 168 7.39 5.37 -18.35
C PHE A 168 6.51 4.70 -19.41
N THR A 169 5.60 3.81 -19.00
CA THR A 169 4.75 3.06 -19.94
C THR A 169 3.32 3.57 -20.00
N GLY A 170 2.89 4.40 -19.05
CA GLY A 170 1.51 4.89 -18.93
C GLY A 170 0.50 3.83 -18.46
N ASN A 171 0.89 2.55 -18.42
CA ASN A 171 0.03 1.45 -17.95
C ASN A 171 -0.33 1.62 -16.47
N ILE A 172 -1.54 1.23 -16.10
CA ILE A 172 -2.00 1.27 -14.72
C ILE A 172 -1.78 -0.10 -14.09
N GLU A 173 -0.94 -0.15 -13.06
CA GLU A 173 -0.67 -1.36 -12.30
C GLU A 173 -1.55 -1.41 -11.05
N PHE A 174 -2.13 -2.58 -10.77
CA PHE A 174 -2.85 -2.90 -9.54
C PHE A 174 -2.00 -3.86 -8.69
N PRO A 175 -1.39 -3.37 -7.60
CA PRO A 175 -0.51 -4.18 -6.76
C PRO A 175 -1.28 -5.10 -5.79
N LEU A 176 -2.09 -6.01 -6.33
CA LEU A 176 -2.95 -6.93 -5.56
C LEU A 176 -2.14 -7.85 -4.64
N TRP A 177 -1.01 -8.38 -5.12
CA TRP A 177 -0.10 -9.22 -4.33
C TRP A 177 0.35 -8.51 -3.05
N THR A 178 0.62 -7.21 -3.13
CA THR A 178 1.09 -6.42 -1.99
C THR A 178 0.01 -6.28 -0.91
N ILE A 179 -1.26 -6.22 -1.30
CA ILE A 179 -2.40 -6.06 -0.40
C ILE A 179 -2.78 -7.38 0.28
N ARG A 180 -2.42 -8.54 -0.27
CA ARG A 180 -2.78 -9.86 0.32
C ARG A 180 -2.37 -10.03 1.78
N GLN A 181 -1.27 -9.40 2.21
CA GLN A 181 -0.80 -9.46 3.61
C GLN A 181 -1.56 -8.54 4.56
N ILE A 182 -2.34 -7.58 4.04
CA ILE A 182 -3.10 -6.66 4.88
C ILE A 182 -4.33 -7.39 5.42
N SER A 183 -4.31 -7.67 6.71
CA SER A 183 -5.48 -8.11 7.48
C SER A 183 -5.84 -7.05 8.51
N LYS A 184 -7.14 -6.72 8.60
CA LYS A 184 -7.65 -5.77 9.59
C LYS A 184 -8.67 -6.44 10.49
N THR A 185 -8.80 -5.90 11.69
CA THR A 185 -9.83 -6.27 12.66
C THR A 185 -10.67 -5.05 12.93
N TRP A 186 -11.99 -5.19 12.83
CA TRP A 186 -12.94 -4.14 13.19
C TRP A 186 -14.16 -4.74 13.89
N ARG A 187 -14.99 -3.86 14.43
CA ARG A 187 -16.22 -4.23 15.11
C ARG A 187 -17.43 -3.70 14.37
N THR A 188 -18.36 -4.58 14.06
CA THR A 188 -19.57 -4.26 13.32
C THR A 188 -20.76 -4.29 14.25
N THR A 189 -21.63 -3.29 14.14
CA THR A 189 -22.86 -3.20 14.92
C THR A 189 -24.02 -3.56 14.01
N ASP A 190 -24.76 -4.62 14.34
CA ASP A 190 -25.95 -5.00 13.58
C ASP A 190 -27.15 -4.10 13.93
N THR A 191 -28.26 -4.28 13.20
CA THR A 191 -29.52 -3.55 13.41
C THR A 191 -30.15 -3.81 14.78
N SER A 192 -29.75 -4.89 15.47
CA SER A 192 -30.18 -5.21 16.85
C SER A 192 -29.27 -4.58 17.92
N GLY A 193 -28.24 -3.84 17.51
CA GLY A 193 -27.26 -3.21 18.40
C GLY A 193 -26.17 -4.18 18.90
N ARG A 194 -26.12 -5.41 18.39
CA ARG A 194 -25.11 -6.40 18.79
C ARG A 194 -23.80 -6.10 18.08
N VAL A 195 -22.75 -5.95 18.88
CA VAL A 195 -21.39 -5.72 18.39
C VAL A 195 -20.69 -7.06 18.16
N THR A 196 -20.25 -7.29 16.93
CA THR A 196 -19.45 -8.47 16.54
C THR A 196 -18.08 -8.03 16.05
N SER A 197 -17.03 -8.82 16.35
CA SER A 197 -15.67 -8.52 15.88
C SER A 197 -15.36 -9.37 14.65
N LYS A 198 -14.99 -8.74 13.54
CA LYS A 198 -14.55 -9.41 12.31
C LYS A 198 -13.03 -9.24 12.17
N THR A 199 -12.35 -10.26 11.68
CA THR A 199 -10.94 -10.18 11.24
C THR A 199 -10.85 -10.80 9.87
N LEU A 200 -10.55 -10.00 8.86
CA LEU A 200 -10.52 -10.45 7.48
C LEU A 200 -9.31 -9.83 6.75
N PRO A 201 -8.75 -10.56 5.78
CA PRO A 201 -7.87 -9.98 4.78
C PRO A 201 -8.62 -8.93 3.96
N MET A 202 -8.01 -7.76 3.75
CA MET A 202 -8.70 -6.64 3.11
C MET A 202 -9.03 -6.89 1.64
N TYR A 203 -8.27 -7.75 0.96
CA TYR A 203 -8.58 -8.10 -0.43
C TYR A 203 -9.89 -8.88 -0.60
N LYS A 204 -10.34 -9.61 0.45
CA LYS A 204 -11.62 -10.35 0.48
C LYS A 204 -12.75 -9.58 1.16
N ALA A 205 -12.44 -8.47 1.81
CA ALA A 205 -13.44 -7.74 2.56
C ALA A 205 -14.41 -7.08 1.58
N GLU A 206 -15.70 -7.41 1.68
CA GLU A 206 -16.75 -6.72 0.98
C GLU A 206 -17.10 -5.45 1.75
N THR A 207 -16.71 -4.30 1.21
CA THR A 207 -16.91 -3.01 1.86
C THR A 207 -17.50 -2.01 0.87
N PRO A 208 -18.33 -1.05 1.30
CA PRO A 208 -18.65 0.09 0.46
C PRO A 208 -17.41 0.94 0.18
N MET A 209 -17.32 1.52 -1.01
CA MET A 209 -16.22 2.40 -1.43
C MET A 209 -16.71 3.83 -1.60
N VAL A 210 -16.05 4.77 -0.93
CA VAL A 210 -16.22 6.20 -1.14
C VAL A 210 -15.00 6.72 -1.88
N VAL A 211 -15.19 7.28 -3.08
CA VAL A 211 -14.11 7.79 -3.92
C VAL A 211 -14.11 9.31 -3.91
N PHE A 212 -12.93 9.91 -3.75
CA PHE A 212 -12.73 11.35 -3.76
C PHE A 212 -11.96 11.79 -5.00
N PHE A 213 -12.59 12.64 -5.81
CA PHE A 213 -12.04 13.27 -7.00
C PHE A 213 -11.72 14.75 -6.75
N ARG A 214 -10.76 15.28 -7.52
CA ARG A 214 -10.45 16.72 -7.57
C ARG A 214 -10.46 17.12 -9.03
N ILE A 215 -11.28 18.13 -9.36
CA ILE A 215 -11.30 18.74 -10.69
C ILE A 215 -10.66 20.12 -10.60
N GLY A 216 -9.62 20.35 -11.40
CA GLY A 216 -8.91 21.61 -11.47
C GLY A 216 -8.06 21.93 -10.23
N SER A 217 -7.66 23.20 -10.13
CA SER A 217 -6.87 23.71 -9.01
C SER A 217 -7.77 24.28 -7.91
N ILE A 218 -7.88 23.56 -6.81
CA ILE A 218 -8.62 23.99 -5.61
C ILE A 218 -7.70 24.53 -4.50
N SER A 219 -8.21 25.51 -3.75
CA SER A 219 -7.56 26.06 -2.55
C SER A 219 -7.59 25.08 -1.37
N SER A 220 -8.71 24.38 -1.19
CA SER A 220 -8.88 23.39 -0.11
C SER A 220 -8.15 22.07 -0.39
N SER A 221 -7.64 21.41 0.66
CA SER A 221 -6.94 20.14 0.52
C SER A 221 -7.92 18.95 0.61
N LYS A 222 -8.13 18.26 -0.51
CA LYS A 222 -8.96 17.03 -0.58
C LYS A 222 -8.54 15.97 0.45
N SER A 223 -7.26 15.62 0.49
CA SER A 223 -6.74 14.63 1.45
C SER A 223 -6.98 15.04 2.92
N GLN A 224 -6.96 16.34 3.22
CA GLN A 224 -7.24 16.82 4.58
C GLN A 224 -8.72 16.62 4.95
N LEU A 225 -9.64 16.89 4.02
CA LEU A 225 -11.07 16.61 4.22
C LEU A 225 -11.26 15.11 4.49
N MET A 226 -10.64 14.24 3.69
CA MET A 226 -10.70 12.79 3.88
C MET A 226 -10.14 12.33 5.22
N ASN A 227 -9.00 12.88 5.68
CA ASN A 227 -8.42 12.54 6.98
C ASN A 227 -9.40 12.85 8.11
N ARG A 228 -10.07 14.01 8.06
CA ARG A 228 -11.07 14.36 9.08
C ARG A 228 -12.28 13.42 9.08
N LEU A 229 -12.65 12.84 7.94
CA LEU A 229 -13.73 11.85 7.85
C LEU A 229 -13.34 10.47 8.40
N ILE A 230 -12.06 10.11 8.35
CA ILE A 230 -11.57 8.77 8.75
C ILE A 230 -11.03 8.80 10.18
N ASN A 231 -10.10 9.71 10.46
CA ASN A 231 -9.41 9.84 11.74
C ASN A 231 -8.82 11.24 11.90
N GLU A 232 -9.42 12.08 12.75
CA GLU A 232 -8.93 13.44 13.00
C GLU A 232 -7.55 13.49 13.68
N LYS A 233 -7.09 12.39 14.29
CA LYS A 233 -5.85 12.35 15.08
C LYS A 233 -4.62 11.98 14.26
N HIS A 234 -4.81 11.48 13.05
CA HIS A 234 -3.71 10.97 12.24
C HIS A 234 -3.93 11.23 10.75
N ASP A 235 -2.86 11.61 10.07
CA ASP A 235 -2.87 11.89 8.64
C ASP A 235 -2.74 10.59 7.85
N THR A 236 -3.87 9.90 7.65
CA THR A 236 -3.93 8.69 6.84
C THR A 236 -3.53 8.94 5.39
N PHE A 237 -4.08 9.98 4.76
CA PHE A 237 -3.66 10.48 3.47
C PHE A 237 -2.72 11.67 3.63
N PHE A 238 -1.65 11.72 2.84
CA PHE A 238 -0.76 12.88 2.84
C PHE A 238 -1.47 14.10 2.24
N HIS A 239 -1.42 15.24 2.94
CA HIS A 239 -2.14 16.46 2.56
C HIS A 239 -1.21 17.68 2.44
N ARG A 240 -1.74 18.78 1.89
CA ARG A 240 -0.96 19.99 1.51
C ARG A 240 -0.25 20.67 2.69
N TYR A 241 -0.73 20.45 3.91
CA TYR A 241 -0.17 21.07 5.12
C TYR A 241 0.76 20.12 5.88
N CYS A 242 1.01 18.90 5.38
CA CYS A 242 2.02 18.02 5.94
C CYS A 242 3.42 18.62 5.75
N PRO A 243 4.35 18.39 6.69
CA PRO A 243 5.75 18.80 6.54
C PRO A 243 6.37 18.25 5.24
N GLY A 244 7.06 19.11 4.50
CA GLY A 244 7.70 18.75 3.23
C GLY A 244 6.76 18.72 2.02
N SER A 245 5.46 19.01 2.18
CA SER A 245 4.56 19.12 1.04
C SER A 245 4.95 20.28 0.13
N SER A 246 4.94 20.02 -1.18
CA SER A 246 5.14 21.01 -2.24
C SER A 246 4.06 20.83 -3.32
N ARG A 247 3.92 21.84 -4.19
CA ARG A 247 2.98 21.76 -5.32
C ARG A 247 3.47 20.84 -6.42
N GLU A 248 4.79 20.80 -6.63
CA GLU A 248 5.44 19.98 -7.63
C GLU A 248 5.56 18.54 -7.12
N ARG A 249 4.84 17.63 -7.77
CA ARG A 249 4.87 16.19 -7.54
C ARG A 249 5.05 15.51 -8.89
N LEU A 250 5.88 14.49 -8.96
CA LEU A 250 6.22 13.81 -10.20
C LEU A 250 5.62 12.41 -10.29
N LEU A 251 5.56 11.68 -9.17
CA LEU A 251 5.20 10.25 -9.16
C LEU A 251 3.81 9.97 -8.58
N MET A 252 3.17 10.96 -7.96
CA MET A 252 1.86 10.79 -7.33
C MET A 252 0.68 11.09 -8.25
N ASP A 253 0.86 11.82 -9.35
CA ASP A 253 -0.27 12.21 -10.19
C ASP A 253 -0.85 10.99 -10.93
N GLY A 254 -2.16 10.72 -10.72
CA GLY A 254 -2.85 9.54 -11.21
C GLY A 254 -2.76 8.31 -10.28
N VAL A 255 -1.95 8.35 -9.21
CA VAL A 255 -1.95 7.29 -8.19
C VAL A 255 -3.26 7.34 -7.40
N VAL A 256 -3.87 6.19 -7.20
CA VAL A 256 -5.01 6.03 -6.28
C VAL A 256 -4.50 5.41 -4.99
N GLU A 257 -4.71 6.08 -3.85
CA GLU A 257 -4.49 5.49 -2.54
C GLU A 257 -5.81 5.02 -1.91
N ILE A 258 -5.79 3.92 -1.16
CA ILE A 258 -6.93 3.40 -0.39
C ILE A 258 -6.62 3.36 1.11
N ALA A 259 -7.61 3.70 1.92
CA ALA A 259 -7.62 3.49 3.35
C ALA A 259 -8.98 2.97 3.82
N TRP A 260 -9.03 2.39 5.01
CA TRP A 260 -10.26 1.83 5.58
C TRP A 260 -10.61 2.50 6.89
N TYR A 261 -11.86 2.96 6.99
CA TYR A 261 -12.47 3.28 8.27
C TYR A 261 -12.83 1.98 8.99
N LEU A 262 -12.32 1.80 10.20
CA LEU A 262 -12.50 0.59 10.99
C LEU A 262 -13.24 0.92 12.28
N PRO A 263 -14.56 0.66 12.37
CA PRO A 263 -15.34 0.98 13.55
C PRO A 263 -14.88 0.22 14.81
N SER A 264 -15.06 0.88 15.96
CA SER A 264 -14.67 0.39 17.29
C SER A 264 -15.82 -0.30 18.05
N GLY A 265 -17.03 -0.28 17.48
CA GLY A 265 -18.27 -0.78 18.07
C GLY A 265 -18.85 0.17 19.13
N LYS A 266 -18.52 1.46 19.08
CA LYS A 266 -19.03 2.49 20.00
C LYS A 266 -20.09 3.34 19.31
N GLY A 267 -21.03 3.90 20.08
CA GLY A 267 -22.04 4.82 19.54
C GLY A 267 -21.47 6.12 18.98
N SER A 268 -20.20 6.43 19.25
CA SER A 268 -19.46 7.56 18.65
C SER A 268 -18.90 7.27 17.26
N ASP A 269 -18.93 6.01 16.82
CA ASP A 269 -18.40 5.64 15.51
C ASP A 269 -19.23 6.27 14.38
N HIS A 270 -18.56 6.62 13.29
CA HIS A 270 -19.21 7.25 12.15
C HIS A 270 -20.02 6.24 11.34
N PHE A 271 -19.50 5.04 11.15
CA PHE A 271 -20.12 4.00 10.34
C PHE A 271 -20.31 2.72 11.16
N SER A 272 -21.34 1.93 10.84
CA SER A 272 -21.66 0.67 11.53
C SER A 272 -20.80 -0.51 11.08
N ASP A 273 -20.27 -0.47 9.86
CA ASP A 273 -19.32 -1.45 9.30
C ASP A 273 -18.12 -0.72 8.66
N CYS A 274 -17.13 -1.47 8.19
CA CYS A 274 -15.94 -0.98 7.53
C CYS A 274 -16.29 -0.29 6.20
N VAL A 275 -15.69 0.88 5.97
CA VAL A 275 -15.86 1.66 4.73
C VAL A 275 -14.50 1.91 4.12
N ALA A 276 -14.34 1.63 2.83
CA ALA A 276 -13.14 1.95 2.07
C ALA A 276 -13.22 3.40 1.53
N PHE A 277 -12.12 4.14 1.67
CA PHE A 277 -11.96 5.48 1.14
C PHE A 277 -10.83 5.48 0.12
N CYS A 278 -11.11 5.92 -1.11
CA CYS A 278 -10.12 6.01 -2.19
C CYS A 278 -9.85 7.46 -2.57
N ASN A 279 -8.58 7.80 -2.73
CA ASN A 279 -8.10 9.11 -3.08
C ASN A 279 -7.36 9.07 -4.41
N LEU A 280 -7.96 9.59 -5.48
CA LEU A 280 -7.28 9.78 -6.77
C LEU A 280 -6.39 11.04 -6.73
N HIS A 281 -5.07 10.89 -6.68
CA HIS A 281 -4.16 12.03 -6.72
C HIS A 281 -4.09 12.63 -8.12
N GLY A 282 -3.85 13.94 -8.20
CA GLY A 282 -3.85 14.68 -9.47
C GLY A 282 -5.21 15.33 -9.78
N ASP A 283 -5.35 15.79 -11.02
CA ASP A 283 -6.61 16.31 -11.57
C ASP A 283 -7.36 15.17 -12.26
N SER A 284 -8.59 14.89 -11.83
CA SER A 284 -9.40 13.82 -12.42
C SER A 284 -9.79 14.13 -13.85
N SER A 285 -9.73 15.39 -14.29
CA SER A 285 -10.03 15.75 -15.68
C SER A 285 -9.01 15.28 -16.71
N ILE A 286 -7.81 14.95 -16.26
CA ILE A 286 -6.73 14.44 -17.09
C ILE A 286 -6.65 12.91 -17.01
N LYS A 287 -7.25 12.31 -15.96
CA LYS A 287 -7.11 10.90 -15.60
C LYS A 287 -8.43 10.14 -15.81
N GLU A 288 -8.92 10.17 -17.05
CA GLU A 288 -10.21 9.60 -17.45
C GLU A 288 -10.32 8.10 -17.12
N THR A 289 -9.29 7.31 -17.45
CA THR A 289 -9.29 5.85 -17.20
C THR A 289 -9.45 5.53 -15.72
N GLN A 290 -8.65 6.15 -14.84
CA GLN A 290 -8.78 5.95 -13.39
C GLN A 290 -10.14 6.43 -12.88
N THR A 291 -10.64 7.57 -13.36
CA THR A 291 -11.94 8.12 -12.97
C THR A 291 -13.07 7.16 -13.34
N LYS A 292 -13.08 6.63 -14.55
CA LYS A 292 -14.10 5.68 -15.03
C LYS A 292 -14.11 4.42 -14.19
N ILE A 293 -12.96 3.77 -14.03
CA ILE A 293 -12.82 2.53 -13.25
C ILE A 293 -13.30 2.75 -11.81
N LEU A 294 -12.84 3.83 -11.16
CA LEU A 294 -13.26 4.13 -9.79
C LEU A 294 -14.75 4.42 -9.66
N THR A 295 -15.36 5.08 -10.65
CA THR A 295 -16.78 5.41 -10.65
C THR A 295 -17.65 4.17 -10.78
N GLU A 296 -17.21 3.19 -11.58
CA GLU A 296 -17.91 1.90 -11.74
C GLU A 296 -17.90 1.06 -10.45
N MET A 297 -16.84 1.18 -9.66
CA MET A 297 -16.63 0.39 -8.44
C MET A 297 -17.11 1.07 -7.16
N SER A 298 -17.45 2.36 -7.22
CA SER A 298 -17.77 3.15 -6.05
C SER A 298 -19.22 2.99 -5.59
N SER A 299 -19.41 3.08 -4.28
CA SER A 299 -20.72 3.21 -3.66
C SER A 299 -21.15 4.67 -3.55
N VAL A 300 -20.18 5.59 -3.42
CA VAL A 300 -20.40 7.05 -3.37
C VAL A 300 -19.23 7.75 -4.04
N ASN A 301 -19.54 8.69 -4.93
CA ASN A 301 -18.56 9.58 -5.54
C ASN A 301 -18.60 10.95 -4.86
N VAL A 302 -17.44 11.48 -4.49
CA VAL A 302 -17.29 12.82 -3.90
C VAL A 302 -16.35 13.62 -4.79
N VAL A 303 -16.81 14.72 -5.35
CA VAL A 303 -16.05 15.56 -6.28
C VAL A 303 -15.79 16.92 -5.65
N LEU A 304 -14.52 17.31 -5.55
CA LEU A 304 -14.13 18.66 -5.14
C LEU A 304 -13.77 19.51 -6.35
N LEU A 305 -14.37 20.70 -6.43
CA LEU A 305 -14.21 21.64 -7.52
C LEU A 305 -14.20 23.07 -6.98
N HIS A 306 -13.59 23.97 -7.73
CA HIS A 306 -13.47 25.36 -7.34
C HIS A 306 -14.82 26.09 -7.40
N LYS A 307 -15.45 26.06 -8.58
CA LYS A 307 -16.71 26.72 -8.93
C LYS A 307 -17.41 25.94 -10.05
N LEU A 308 -18.72 26.08 -10.19
CA LEU A 308 -19.47 25.50 -11.31
C LEU A 308 -19.52 26.50 -12.46
N ASP A 309 -18.89 26.18 -13.57
CA ASP A 309 -18.89 27.00 -14.78
C ASP A 309 -19.29 26.15 -15.98
N ARG A 310 -20.45 26.43 -16.57
CA ARG A 310 -20.99 25.67 -17.72
C ARG A 310 -20.08 25.71 -18.94
N ASN A 311 -19.19 26.69 -19.04
CA ASN A 311 -18.24 26.82 -20.14
C ASN A 311 -16.91 26.10 -19.88
N ASP A 312 -16.71 25.56 -18.67
CA ASP A 312 -15.52 24.79 -18.35
C ASP A 312 -15.58 23.41 -19.02
N LYS A 313 -14.51 23.07 -19.76
CA LYS A 313 -14.33 21.76 -20.40
C LYS A 313 -14.39 20.62 -19.37
N ASN A 314 -13.99 20.89 -18.13
CA ASN A 314 -14.02 19.91 -17.05
C ASN A 314 -15.43 19.52 -16.59
N MET A 315 -16.48 20.26 -16.99
CA MET A 315 -17.86 19.92 -16.64
C MET A 315 -18.37 18.66 -17.32
N VAL A 316 -17.71 18.19 -18.39
CA VAL A 316 -18.05 16.93 -19.06
C VAL A 316 -18.01 15.77 -18.07
N ILE A 317 -16.99 15.71 -17.23
CA ILE A 317 -16.82 14.63 -16.24
C ILE A 317 -17.86 14.75 -15.12
N VAL A 318 -18.16 15.97 -14.68
CA VAL A 318 -19.23 16.18 -13.68
C VAL A 318 -20.57 15.71 -14.25
N LYS A 319 -20.83 15.99 -15.53
CA LYS A 319 -22.02 15.54 -16.23
C LYS A 319 -22.09 14.00 -16.30
N GLU A 320 -21.00 13.35 -16.70
CA GLU A 320 -20.91 11.88 -16.73
C GLU A 320 -21.17 11.28 -15.35
N LEU A 321 -20.55 11.82 -14.28
CA LEU A 321 -20.78 11.38 -12.90
C LEU A 321 -22.23 11.59 -12.42
N CYS A 322 -22.92 12.62 -12.94
CA CYS A 322 -24.33 12.86 -12.67
C CYS A 322 -25.23 11.84 -13.37
N GLU A 323 -24.86 11.37 -14.58
CA GLU A 323 -25.62 10.41 -15.38
C GLU A 323 -25.53 8.97 -14.83
N VAL A 324 -24.45 8.63 -14.13
CA VAL A 324 -24.29 7.31 -13.47
C VAL A 324 -25.23 7.17 -12.27
N SER A 325 -25.75 5.96 -12.03
CA SER A 325 -26.68 5.68 -10.91
C SER A 325 -26.07 5.82 -9.51
N THR A 326 -24.74 5.82 -9.41
CA THR A 326 -24.02 5.93 -8.14
C THR A 326 -24.24 7.31 -7.50
N PRO A 327 -24.55 7.38 -6.19
CA PRO A 327 -24.67 8.65 -5.46
C PRO A 327 -23.47 9.58 -5.67
N LEU A 328 -23.74 10.88 -5.81
CA LEU A 328 -22.72 11.90 -6.06
C LEU A 328 -22.84 13.06 -5.07
N ILE A 329 -21.72 13.46 -4.49
CA ILE A 329 -21.62 14.65 -3.64
C ILE A 329 -20.63 15.62 -4.29
N VAL A 330 -21.14 16.76 -4.72
CA VAL A 330 -20.40 17.84 -5.38
C VAL A 330 -20.05 18.90 -4.34
N ILE A 331 -18.76 19.11 -4.11
CA ILE A 331 -18.24 20.00 -3.09
C ILE A 331 -17.58 21.22 -3.74
N LEU A 332 -18.14 22.41 -3.50
CA LEU A 332 -17.64 23.69 -4.00
C LEU A 332 -16.76 24.37 -2.96
N THR A 333 -15.51 24.67 -3.31
CA THR A 333 -14.54 25.19 -2.33
C THR A 333 -14.53 26.71 -2.20
N GLU A 334 -14.92 27.45 -3.24
CA GLU A 334 -14.78 28.91 -3.28
C GLU A 334 -16.06 29.67 -3.69
N GLU A 335 -17.16 28.97 -3.95
CA GLU A 335 -18.47 29.61 -4.04
C GLU A 335 -19.06 29.80 -2.63
N GLU A 336 -19.52 31.02 -2.34
CA GLU A 336 -20.43 31.30 -1.23
C GLU A 336 -21.84 31.05 -1.76
N ASP A 337 -22.60 30.16 -1.11
CA ASP A 337 -24.03 30.08 -1.37
C ASP A 337 -24.73 31.24 -0.63
N GLU A 338 -25.65 31.92 -1.30
CA GLU A 338 -26.43 33.04 -0.74
C GLU A 338 -27.63 32.57 0.12
N GLY A 339 -27.86 31.25 0.24
CA GLY A 339 -29.01 30.65 0.95
C GLY A 339 -28.70 30.19 2.38
N GLU A 340 -29.76 29.98 3.19
CA GLU A 340 -29.67 29.48 4.58
C GLU A 340 -29.33 27.98 4.67
N ASP A 341 -29.64 27.19 3.64
CA ASP A 341 -29.37 25.75 3.60
C ASP A 341 -27.98 25.44 3.02
N ASP A 342 -27.19 24.70 3.79
CA ASP A 342 -25.80 24.32 3.46
C ASP A 342 -25.69 23.14 2.46
N VAL A 343 -26.82 22.51 2.12
CA VAL A 343 -26.88 21.31 1.25
C VAL A 343 -28.09 21.41 0.33
N TYR A 344 -27.86 21.20 -0.96
CA TYR A 344 -28.92 21.13 -1.97
C TYR A 344 -28.93 19.75 -2.63
N GLU A 345 -30.08 19.08 -2.63
CA GLU A 345 -30.30 17.90 -3.46
C GLU A 345 -30.67 18.36 -4.88
N ILE A 346 -29.77 18.15 -5.83
CA ILE A 346 -29.92 18.58 -7.24
C ILE A 346 -30.72 17.56 -8.05
N GLY A 347 -30.73 16.32 -7.60
CA GLY A 347 -31.44 15.20 -8.21
C GLY A 347 -31.36 14.00 -7.27
N ASP A 348 -32.00 12.90 -7.66
CA ASP A 348 -32.06 11.68 -6.85
C ASP A 348 -30.65 11.24 -6.40
N ARG A 349 -30.34 11.42 -5.10
CA ARG A 349 -29.03 11.10 -4.48
C ARG A 349 -27.84 11.84 -5.08
N LYS A 350 -28.08 13.04 -5.59
CA LYS A 350 -27.06 13.96 -6.10
C LYS A 350 -27.10 15.23 -5.25
N TYR A 351 -26.04 15.48 -4.49
CA TYR A 351 -25.97 16.58 -3.53
C TYR A 351 -24.94 17.61 -3.94
N ARG A 352 -25.22 18.89 -3.71
CA ARG A 352 -24.27 20.01 -3.76
C ARG A 352 -24.06 20.57 -2.36
N VAL A 353 -22.80 20.82 -2.03
CA VAL A 353 -22.35 21.38 -0.74
C VAL A 353 -21.31 22.45 -1.01
N SER A 354 -21.41 23.61 -0.35
CA SER A 354 -20.42 24.68 -0.44
C SER A 354 -19.60 24.81 0.85
N LEU A 355 -18.28 24.98 0.72
CA LEU A 355 -17.31 24.94 1.83
C LEU A 355 -16.59 26.28 2.11
N LYS A 356 -16.96 27.38 1.45
CA LYS A 356 -16.23 28.64 1.61
C LYS A 356 -16.33 29.18 3.05
N GLY A 357 -15.18 29.43 3.67
CA GLY A 357 -15.06 30.18 4.94
C GLY A 357 -15.26 29.40 6.25
N ARG A 358 -15.34 28.06 6.23
CA ARG A 358 -15.71 27.26 7.41
C ARG A 358 -14.72 26.14 7.71
N ASN A 359 -14.50 25.88 9.02
CA ASN A 359 -13.37 25.08 9.50
C ASN A 359 -13.73 23.66 9.99
N GLN A 360 -14.91 23.42 10.58
CA GLN A 360 -15.24 22.11 11.22
C GLN A 360 -16.70 21.62 11.02
N SER A 361 -17.69 22.50 10.86
CA SER A 361 -19.10 22.14 10.65
C SER A 361 -19.31 21.27 9.41
N ASP A 362 -18.51 21.49 8.38
CA ASP A 362 -18.84 21.00 7.04
C ASP A 362 -18.36 19.55 6.80
N VAL A 363 -17.32 19.12 7.53
CA VAL A 363 -16.94 17.70 7.58
C VAL A 363 -18.11 16.89 8.12
N SER A 364 -18.84 17.43 9.12
CA SER A 364 -20.01 16.74 9.68
C SER A 364 -21.16 16.64 8.69
N VAL A 365 -21.33 17.64 7.81
CA VAL A 365 -22.34 17.65 6.74
C VAL A 365 -22.00 16.61 5.68
N VAL A 366 -20.78 16.65 5.13
CA VAL A 366 -20.30 15.68 4.14
C VAL A 366 -20.36 14.26 4.70
N LEU A 367 -19.97 14.07 5.96
CA LEU A 367 -20.06 12.78 6.64
C LEU A 367 -21.51 12.28 6.74
N LYS A 368 -22.46 13.14 7.12
CA LYS A 368 -23.89 12.78 7.17
C LYS A 368 -24.40 12.37 5.79
N LEU A 369 -24.04 13.10 4.74
CA LEU A 369 -24.45 12.75 3.38
C LEU A 369 -23.89 11.41 2.92
N ILE A 370 -22.60 11.16 3.18
CA ILE A 370 -21.98 9.86 2.89
C ILE A 370 -22.72 8.75 3.64
N LYS A 371 -23.02 8.93 4.93
CA LYS A 371 -23.78 7.94 5.72
C LYS A 371 -25.16 7.68 5.12
N ASN A 372 -25.89 8.72 4.74
CA ASN A 372 -27.22 8.59 4.14
C ASN A 372 -27.14 7.77 2.84
N CYS A 373 -26.22 8.14 1.93
CA CYS A 373 -26.01 7.42 0.67
C CYS A 373 -25.69 5.93 0.91
N LEU A 374 -24.80 5.64 1.86
CA LEU A 374 -24.40 4.26 2.18
C LEU A 374 -25.51 3.44 2.86
N SER A 375 -26.41 4.10 3.61
CA SER A 375 -27.52 3.43 4.28
C SER A 375 -28.65 3.04 3.33
N GLU A 376 -28.84 3.80 2.25
CA GLU A 376 -29.93 3.59 1.30
C GLU A 376 -29.62 2.53 0.23
N GLN A 377 -28.36 2.45 -0.23
CA GLN A 377 -27.88 1.41 -1.15
C GLN A 377 -26.50 0.92 -0.72
N PRO A 378 -26.43 -0.20 0.03
CA PRO A 378 -25.17 -0.80 0.43
C PRO A 378 -24.60 -1.61 -0.74
N VAL A 379 -24.18 -0.93 -1.81
CA VAL A 379 -23.36 -1.57 -2.86
C VAL A 379 -21.98 -1.81 -2.26
N THR A 380 -21.58 -3.07 -2.14
CA THR A 380 -20.27 -3.47 -1.64
C THR A 380 -19.38 -3.95 -2.78
N PHE A 381 -18.08 -3.71 -2.64
CA PHE A 381 -17.07 -4.20 -3.57
C PHE A 381 -15.99 -4.97 -2.81
N SER A 382 -15.29 -5.84 -3.52
CA SER A 382 -14.06 -6.47 -3.06
C SER A 382 -12.92 -6.04 -3.99
N LEU A 383 -11.70 -5.95 -3.44
CA LEU A 383 -10.54 -5.54 -4.22
C LEU A 383 -10.22 -6.52 -5.37
N GLU A 384 -10.61 -7.78 -5.24
CA GLU A 384 -10.42 -8.77 -6.30
C GLU A 384 -11.20 -8.42 -7.59
N LYS A 385 -12.33 -7.70 -7.50
CA LYS A 385 -13.08 -7.26 -8.69
C LYS A 385 -12.32 -6.24 -9.54
N ILE A 386 -11.38 -5.49 -8.95
CA ILE A 386 -10.54 -4.53 -9.68
C ILE A 386 -9.70 -5.26 -10.74
N ALA A 387 -9.29 -6.51 -10.45
CA ALA A 387 -8.49 -7.33 -11.35
C ALA A 387 -9.25 -7.78 -12.61
N GLU A 388 -10.57 -7.61 -12.67
CA GLU A 388 -11.40 -7.99 -13.81
C GLU A 388 -11.39 -6.94 -14.95
N HIS A 389 -10.93 -5.71 -14.67
CA HIS A 389 -10.84 -4.65 -15.67
C HIS A 389 -9.67 -4.86 -16.64
N SER A 390 -9.96 -4.86 -17.94
CA SER A 390 -8.98 -5.10 -19.01
C SER A 390 -7.86 -4.05 -19.10
N GLU A 391 -8.15 -2.82 -18.67
CA GLU A 391 -7.23 -1.69 -18.72
C GLU A 391 -6.20 -1.69 -17.57
N ILE A 392 -6.31 -2.65 -16.63
CA ILE A 392 -5.45 -2.76 -15.44
C ILE A 392 -4.51 -3.96 -15.57
N GLN A 393 -3.22 -3.73 -15.31
CA GLN A 393 -2.24 -4.79 -15.16
C GLN A 393 -2.14 -5.23 -13.70
N VAL A 394 -2.45 -6.48 -13.42
CA VAL A 394 -2.36 -7.05 -12.07
C VAL A 394 -0.97 -7.66 -11.87
N ASP A 395 -0.30 -7.29 -10.79
CA ASP A 395 1.05 -7.78 -10.45
C ASP A 395 1.12 -9.32 -10.33
N GLU A 396 0.06 -9.95 -9.85
CA GLU A 396 -0.08 -11.41 -9.75
C GLU A 396 -0.09 -12.13 -11.10
N ASN A 397 -0.39 -11.45 -12.21
CA ASN A 397 -0.41 -12.07 -13.54
C ASN A 397 1.00 -12.34 -14.09
N ASN A 398 2.05 -11.93 -13.38
CA ASN A 398 3.42 -12.30 -13.68
C ASN A 398 3.59 -13.84 -13.67
N LYS A 399 4.26 -14.38 -14.69
CA LYS A 399 4.55 -15.82 -14.84
C LYS A 399 5.21 -16.43 -13.62
N ASP A 400 6.14 -15.72 -12.97
CA ASP A 400 6.82 -16.20 -11.77
C ASP A 400 5.88 -16.29 -10.58
N CYS A 401 4.99 -15.31 -10.44
CA CYS A 401 3.97 -15.29 -9.39
C CYS A 401 2.95 -16.41 -9.59
N GLN A 402 2.48 -16.63 -10.83
CA GLN A 402 1.56 -17.71 -11.15
C GLN A 402 2.16 -19.09 -10.89
N ARG A 403 3.42 -19.32 -11.30
CA ARG A 403 4.14 -20.57 -10.97
C ARG A 403 4.22 -20.80 -9.46
N GLY A 404 4.58 -19.76 -8.69
CA GLY A 404 4.62 -19.85 -7.23
C GLY A 404 3.25 -20.12 -6.61
N LYS A 405 2.19 -19.52 -7.17
CA LYS A 405 0.79 -19.72 -6.74
C LYS A 405 0.32 -21.15 -7.01
N GLU A 406 0.60 -21.68 -8.19
CA GLU A 406 0.26 -23.07 -8.58
C GLU A 406 0.97 -24.08 -7.69
N ALA A 407 2.27 -23.92 -7.47
CA ALA A 407 3.06 -24.74 -6.55
C ALA A 407 2.51 -24.69 -5.12
N ALA A 408 2.22 -23.49 -4.61
CA ALA A 408 1.61 -23.35 -3.28
C ALA A 408 0.23 -24.01 -3.20
N GLN A 409 -0.58 -23.93 -4.26
CA GLN A 409 -1.88 -24.61 -4.33
C GLN A 409 -1.74 -26.13 -4.35
N GLU A 410 -0.74 -26.67 -5.06
CA GLU A 410 -0.43 -28.10 -5.05
C GLU A 410 -0.08 -28.58 -3.64
N ILE A 411 0.81 -27.87 -2.94
CA ILE A 411 1.15 -28.17 -1.55
C ILE A 411 -0.10 -28.11 -0.65
N MET A 412 -0.94 -27.09 -0.83
CA MET A 412 -2.18 -26.94 -0.05
C MET A 412 -3.20 -28.05 -0.30
N ARG A 413 -3.14 -28.77 -1.43
CA ARG A 413 -4.03 -29.92 -1.69
C ARG A 413 -3.75 -31.08 -0.73
N PHE A 414 -2.48 -31.35 -0.41
CA PHE A 414 -2.12 -32.37 0.57
C PHE A 414 -2.65 -32.05 1.98
N LEU A 415 -2.77 -30.75 2.30
CA LEU A 415 -3.24 -30.29 3.61
C LEU A 415 -4.77 -30.14 3.69
N LYS A 416 -5.49 -30.21 2.58
CA LYS A 416 -6.92 -29.88 2.51
C LYS A 416 -7.77 -31.13 2.75
N GLY A 417 -8.67 -31.05 3.73
CA GLY A 417 -9.72 -32.07 3.95
C GLY A 417 -9.37 -33.17 4.96
N GLU A 418 -8.13 -33.24 5.43
CA GLU A 418 -7.69 -34.12 6.51
C GLU A 418 -7.44 -33.32 7.80
N ASP A 419 -7.59 -33.96 8.97
CA ASP A 419 -7.29 -33.32 10.24
C ASP A 419 -5.77 -33.12 10.43
N PRO A 420 -5.31 -32.04 11.09
CA PRO A 420 -3.88 -31.76 11.24
C PRO A 420 -3.05 -32.88 11.88
N PRO A 421 -3.56 -33.68 12.85
CA PRO A 421 -2.88 -34.88 13.34
C PRO A 421 -2.65 -35.93 12.25
N THR A 422 -3.69 -36.29 11.48
CA THR A 422 -3.59 -37.28 10.40
C THR A 422 -2.59 -36.84 9.32
N VAL A 423 -2.63 -35.58 8.90
CA VAL A 423 -1.66 -35.01 7.95
C VAL A 423 -0.23 -35.11 8.48
N LYS A 424 -0.02 -34.85 9.77
CA LYS A 424 1.32 -34.96 10.37
C LYS A 424 1.83 -36.39 10.39
N GLU A 425 0.98 -37.37 10.67
CA GLU A 425 1.40 -38.77 10.70
C GLU A 425 1.70 -39.31 9.30
N LYS A 426 0.88 -38.93 8.32
CA LYS A 426 1.00 -39.37 6.92
C LYS A 426 2.12 -38.66 6.17
N ASP A 427 2.13 -37.32 6.21
CA ASP A 427 3.00 -36.51 5.35
C ASP A 427 4.26 -35.99 6.06
N LEU A 428 4.27 -35.98 7.40
CA LEU A 428 5.41 -35.54 8.23
C LEU A 428 5.80 -36.57 9.32
N PRO A 429 6.03 -37.85 8.95
CA PRO A 429 6.21 -38.95 9.91
C PRO A 429 7.42 -38.74 10.84
N CYS A 430 8.45 -38.04 10.37
CA CYS A 430 9.62 -37.69 11.16
C CYS A 430 9.29 -36.69 12.29
N GLN A 431 8.33 -35.79 12.09
CA GLN A 431 7.91 -34.73 13.01
C GLN A 431 6.72 -35.15 13.91
N GLY A 432 6.14 -36.33 13.67
CA GLY A 432 5.09 -36.91 14.50
C GLY A 432 5.65 -37.62 15.75
N LYS A 433 5.26 -38.88 15.94
CA LYS A 433 5.58 -39.67 17.13
C LYS A 433 7.08 -39.76 17.42
N LEU A 434 7.91 -39.98 16.40
CA LEU A 434 9.36 -40.11 16.56
C LEU A 434 9.99 -38.85 17.14
N TRP A 435 9.55 -37.66 16.70
CA TRP A 435 10.06 -36.40 17.23
C TRP A 435 9.58 -36.12 18.65
N HIS A 436 8.32 -36.46 18.97
CA HIS A 436 7.80 -36.37 20.33
C HIS A 436 8.57 -37.28 21.29
N GLU A 437 8.81 -38.52 20.91
CA GLU A 437 9.62 -39.47 21.69
C GLU A 437 11.05 -38.96 21.88
N TRP A 438 11.69 -38.49 20.81
CA TRP A 438 13.05 -37.93 20.88
C TRP A 438 13.11 -36.73 21.84
N SER A 439 12.15 -35.81 21.73
CA SER A 439 12.06 -34.62 22.59
C SER A 439 11.83 -34.98 24.05
N GLN A 440 11.01 -35.98 24.33
CA GLN A 440 10.78 -36.48 25.68
C GLN A 440 12.06 -37.09 26.25
N LYS A 441 12.79 -37.91 25.48
CA LYS A 441 14.07 -38.49 25.92
C LYS A 441 15.13 -37.43 26.15
N ASN A 442 15.19 -36.39 25.31
CA ASN A 442 16.08 -35.26 25.50
C ASN A 442 15.75 -34.47 26.78
N LYS A 443 14.45 -34.27 27.07
CA LYS A 443 14.02 -33.63 28.31
C LYS A 443 14.39 -34.48 29.53
N ASP A 444 14.16 -35.79 29.47
CA ASP A 444 14.52 -36.72 30.54
C ASP A 444 16.04 -36.73 30.81
N LEU A 445 16.86 -36.64 29.76
CA LEU A 445 18.33 -36.57 29.84
C LEU A 445 18.80 -35.36 30.67
N HIS A 446 18.09 -34.24 30.58
CA HIS A 446 18.40 -33.03 31.35
C HIS A 446 17.69 -32.95 32.72
N CYS A 447 16.95 -33.99 33.11
CA CYS A 447 16.19 -34.06 34.37
C CYS A 447 16.52 -35.32 35.18
N LEU A 448 17.72 -35.87 35.01
CA LEU A 448 18.16 -37.08 35.71
C LEU A 448 18.22 -36.85 37.23
N LYS A 449 17.61 -37.76 38.00
CA LYS A 449 17.58 -37.75 39.48
C LYS A 449 18.17 -39.02 40.10
N SER A 450 18.82 -39.86 39.29
CA SER A 450 19.31 -41.19 39.70
C SER A 450 20.70 -41.10 40.37
N ASN A 451 21.00 -42.06 41.25
CA ASN A 451 22.31 -42.21 41.88
C ASN A 451 23.43 -42.62 40.90
N ASN A 452 23.08 -43.19 39.73
CA ASN A 452 24.02 -43.59 38.67
C ASN A 452 23.76 -42.79 37.38
N ILE A 453 24.09 -41.50 37.42
CA ILE A 453 23.82 -40.52 36.35
C ILE A 453 24.45 -40.95 35.01
N GLU A 454 25.70 -41.41 35.03
CA GLU A 454 26.47 -41.72 33.81
C GLU A 454 25.89 -42.90 33.01
N ILE A 455 25.40 -43.93 33.70
CA ILE A 455 24.78 -45.11 33.07
C ILE A 455 23.43 -44.73 32.45
N GLU A 456 22.62 -43.95 33.16
CA GLU A 456 21.33 -43.47 32.65
C GLU A 456 21.49 -42.53 31.46
N GLU A 457 22.50 -41.65 31.49
CA GLU A 457 22.84 -40.77 30.38
C GLU A 457 23.21 -41.58 29.13
N ARG A 458 24.12 -42.55 29.25
CA ARG A 458 24.53 -43.41 28.12
C ARG A 458 23.34 -44.15 27.52
N ARG A 459 22.42 -44.66 28.36
CA ARG A 459 21.20 -45.35 27.92
C ARG A 459 20.27 -44.40 27.16
N LYS A 460 19.96 -43.22 27.71
CA LYS A 460 19.08 -42.23 27.08
C LYS A 460 19.66 -41.73 25.76
N GLN A 461 20.97 -41.49 25.68
CA GLN A 461 21.67 -41.16 24.44
C GLN A 461 21.57 -42.30 23.41
N GLY A 462 21.66 -43.56 23.84
CA GLY A 462 21.43 -44.74 22.99
C GLY A 462 20.02 -44.79 22.40
N GLU A 463 19.00 -44.59 23.23
CA GLU A 463 17.59 -44.51 22.80
C GLU A 463 17.36 -43.38 21.80
N MET A 464 17.95 -42.20 22.04
CA MET A 464 17.87 -41.06 21.11
C MET A 464 18.53 -41.36 19.76
N ARG A 465 19.67 -42.06 19.74
CA ARG A 465 20.33 -42.48 18.49
C ARG A 465 19.47 -43.46 17.69
N GLU A 466 18.80 -44.40 18.35
CA GLU A 466 17.91 -45.34 17.66
C GLU A 466 16.69 -44.63 17.06
N ILE A 467 16.12 -43.65 17.76
CA ILE A 467 15.04 -42.82 17.20
C ILE A 467 15.53 -42.03 15.98
N ARG A 468 16.75 -41.49 16.01
CA ARG A 468 17.36 -40.83 14.83
C ARG A 468 17.55 -41.78 13.66
N ARG A 469 18.00 -43.01 13.92
CA ARG A 469 18.12 -44.05 12.87
C ARG A 469 16.76 -44.36 12.25
N LYS A 470 15.69 -44.46 13.06
CA LYS A 470 14.32 -44.63 12.56
C LYS A 470 13.85 -43.45 11.70
N GLN A 471 14.19 -42.21 12.09
CA GLN A 471 13.90 -41.03 11.25
C GLN A 471 14.67 -41.04 9.94
N GLN A 472 15.95 -41.43 9.95
CA GLN A 472 16.78 -41.53 8.73
C GLN A 472 16.29 -42.62 7.78
N ASN A 473 15.71 -43.69 8.32
CA ASN A 473 15.12 -44.77 7.51
C ASN A 473 13.77 -44.37 6.88
N HIS A 474 13.16 -43.26 7.28
CA HIS A 474 11.96 -42.76 6.60
C HIS A 474 12.38 -42.02 5.32
N GLY A 475 11.79 -42.42 4.19
CA GLY A 475 11.93 -41.72 2.93
C GLY A 475 11.20 -40.37 2.93
N PHE A 476 11.48 -39.55 1.92
CA PHE A 476 10.73 -38.30 1.73
C PHE A 476 9.31 -38.63 1.27
N THR A 477 8.31 -38.06 1.96
CA THR A 477 6.91 -38.09 1.55
C THR A 477 6.72 -37.24 0.29
N GLU A 478 5.65 -37.49 -0.46
CA GLU A 478 5.31 -36.72 -1.67
C GLU A 478 5.18 -35.22 -1.34
N LEU A 479 4.58 -34.89 -0.20
CA LEU A 479 4.56 -33.53 0.34
C LEU A 479 5.98 -32.94 0.45
N ILE A 480 6.92 -33.61 1.12
CA ILE A 480 8.29 -33.10 1.28
C ILE A 480 9.06 -33.07 -0.06
N VAL A 481 8.76 -33.98 -0.98
CA VAL A 481 9.34 -33.95 -2.34
C VAL A 481 8.82 -32.75 -3.13
N SER A 482 7.55 -32.38 -2.98
CA SER A 482 6.99 -31.20 -3.66
C SER A 482 7.70 -29.90 -3.27
N PHE A 483 8.23 -29.81 -2.03
CA PHE A 483 9.06 -28.68 -1.62
C PHE A 483 10.49 -28.67 -2.19
N LYS A 484 11.01 -29.77 -2.75
CA LYS A 484 12.42 -29.88 -3.18
C LYS A 484 12.78 -28.99 -4.39
N PRO A 485 12.00 -28.95 -5.49
CA PRO A 485 12.30 -28.07 -6.62
C PRO A 485 12.36 -26.60 -6.21
N GLU A 486 11.42 -26.17 -5.38
CA GLU A 486 11.44 -24.83 -4.81
C GLU A 486 12.68 -24.63 -3.93
N CYS A 487 12.95 -25.53 -2.98
CA CYS A 487 14.09 -25.42 -2.07
C CYS A 487 15.46 -25.36 -2.81
N ILE A 488 15.63 -26.06 -3.94
CA ILE A 488 16.87 -26.04 -4.73
C ILE A 488 17.03 -24.72 -5.50
N CYS A 489 15.94 -24.14 -6.04
CA CYS A 489 15.94 -22.77 -6.54
C CYS A 489 16.17 -21.74 -5.40
N THR A 490 15.69 -22.01 -4.18
CA THR A 490 15.89 -21.14 -3.01
C THR A 490 17.32 -21.18 -2.44
N ALA A 491 18.08 -22.25 -2.66
CA ALA A 491 19.45 -22.35 -2.13
C ALA A 491 20.45 -21.47 -2.90
N GLN A 492 20.11 -21.09 -4.14
CA GLN A 492 20.86 -20.08 -4.90
C GLN A 492 20.43 -18.64 -4.57
N ASN A 493 19.25 -18.46 -3.94
CA ASN A 493 18.71 -17.17 -3.50
C ASN A 493 18.17 -17.30 -2.06
N ASN A 494 19.05 -17.06 -1.08
CA ASN A 494 18.93 -17.23 0.40
C ASN A 494 17.64 -16.76 1.12
N ASN A 495 16.53 -16.40 0.46
CA ASN A 495 15.39 -15.72 1.06
C ASN A 495 14.02 -16.43 0.95
N LEU A 496 13.85 -17.44 0.10
CA LEU A 496 12.51 -18.02 -0.15
C LEU A 496 12.01 -18.98 0.95
N LEU A 497 12.90 -19.53 1.78
CA LEU A 497 12.49 -20.44 2.85
C LEU A 497 11.82 -19.72 4.03
N HIS A 498 12.26 -18.49 4.30
CA HIS A 498 11.54 -17.57 5.18
C HIS A 498 10.21 -17.11 4.56
N GLN A 499 10.10 -17.09 3.22
CA GLN A 499 8.89 -16.71 2.49
C GLN A 499 7.82 -17.81 2.49
N LEU A 500 8.20 -19.10 2.42
CA LEU A 500 7.28 -20.23 2.60
C LEU A 500 6.68 -20.24 4.02
N LEU A 501 7.48 -20.01 5.05
CA LEU A 501 7.01 -19.90 6.44
C LEU A 501 5.99 -18.77 6.66
N LEU A 502 6.10 -17.66 5.92
CA LEU A 502 5.16 -16.54 5.97
C LEU A 502 3.86 -16.80 5.19
N LEU A 503 3.90 -17.64 4.16
CA LEU A 503 2.70 -18.08 3.41
C LEU A 503 1.82 -19.06 4.21
N PHE A 504 2.41 -19.88 5.09
CA PHE A 504 1.66 -20.81 5.96
C PHE A 504 1.18 -20.21 7.28
N ALA A 505 1.65 -19.03 7.67
CA ALA A 505 1.25 -18.38 8.92
C ALA A 505 -0.23 -17.91 8.97
N PRO A 506 -0.89 -17.44 7.89
CA PRO A 506 -2.23 -16.86 7.99
C PRO A 506 -3.37 -17.89 8.13
N THR A 507 -3.17 -19.15 7.74
CA THR A 507 -4.24 -20.16 7.67
C THR A 507 -4.65 -20.77 9.02
N CYS A 508 -3.93 -20.47 10.11
CA CYS A 508 -4.18 -21.07 11.44
C CYS A 508 -4.83 -20.13 12.48
N PHE A 509 -5.29 -18.94 12.09
CA PHE A 509 -5.81 -17.94 13.04
C PHE A 509 -7.31 -18.07 13.32
N HIS A 510 -7.69 -18.91 14.28
CA HIS A 510 -9.07 -18.94 14.79
C HIS A 510 -9.26 -18.97 16.32
N ASN A 511 -8.23 -18.81 17.17
CA ASN A 511 -8.50 -18.61 18.61
C ASN A 511 -7.38 -17.93 19.42
N ARG A 512 -7.74 -16.85 20.15
CA ARG A 512 -6.84 -15.82 20.71
C ARG A 512 -6.21 -16.09 22.09
N LYS A 513 -6.46 -17.23 22.76
CA LYS A 513 -6.01 -17.42 24.16
C LYS A 513 -4.89 -18.44 24.40
N ARG A 514 -4.43 -19.17 23.38
CA ARG A 514 -3.26 -20.08 23.48
C ARG A 514 -2.05 -19.64 22.64
N THR A 515 -2.18 -18.52 21.94
CA THR A 515 -1.37 -18.15 20.78
C THR A 515 0.03 -17.65 21.15
N TYR A 516 0.25 -17.04 22.32
CA TYR A 516 1.55 -16.45 22.67
C TYR A 516 2.63 -17.49 23.05
N ILE A 517 2.23 -18.57 23.73
CA ILE A 517 3.14 -19.68 24.09
C ILE A 517 3.38 -20.57 22.86
N TYR A 518 2.35 -20.77 22.02
CA TYR A 518 2.46 -21.51 20.76
C TYR A 518 3.30 -20.76 19.72
N TYR A 519 3.27 -19.42 19.66
CA TYR A 519 4.12 -18.62 18.77
C TYR A 519 5.60 -18.67 19.15
N LYS A 520 5.91 -18.63 20.46
CA LYS A 520 7.29 -18.74 20.94
C LYS A 520 7.82 -20.15 20.72
N TRP A 521 6.97 -21.18 20.88
CA TRP A 521 7.33 -22.56 20.57
C TRP A 521 7.44 -22.82 19.07
N ILE A 522 6.48 -22.43 18.23
CA ILE A 522 6.55 -22.64 16.78
C ILE A 522 7.67 -21.82 16.13
N ASN A 523 7.93 -20.58 16.55
CA ASN A 523 9.09 -19.83 16.04
C ASN A 523 10.40 -20.36 16.60
N LEU A 524 10.51 -20.79 17.87
CA LEU A 524 11.74 -21.48 18.30
C LEU A 524 11.90 -22.80 17.55
N PHE A 525 10.83 -23.55 17.35
CA PHE A 525 10.87 -24.90 16.81
C PHE A 525 11.10 -24.90 15.30
N LEU A 526 10.44 -24.01 14.54
CA LEU A 526 10.71 -23.83 13.12
C LEU A 526 11.98 -23.04 12.86
N SER A 527 12.42 -22.10 13.72
CA SER A 527 13.71 -21.42 13.48
C SER A 527 14.90 -22.31 13.86
N TYR A 528 14.86 -23.01 15.00
CA TYR A 528 15.93 -23.93 15.40
C TYR A 528 15.91 -25.23 14.57
N HIS A 529 14.77 -25.87 14.29
CA HIS A 529 14.76 -27.07 13.44
C HIS A 529 14.91 -26.76 11.96
N PHE A 530 14.33 -25.65 11.50
CA PHE A 530 14.80 -24.78 10.42
C PHE A 530 16.28 -24.87 10.06
N LEU A 531 17.04 -24.20 10.91
CA LEU A 531 18.48 -24.07 10.88
C LEU A 531 19.19 -25.39 11.15
N ILE A 532 18.65 -26.29 11.98
CA ILE A 532 19.21 -27.64 12.18
C ILE A 532 19.01 -28.49 10.92
N ILE A 533 17.92 -28.38 10.17
CA ILE A 533 17.72 -29.10 8.91
C ILE A 533 18.73 -28.61 7.87
N VAL A 534 18.95 -27.29 7.78
CA VAL A 534 19.93 -26.67 6.87
C VAL A 534 21.39 -26.92 7.30
N LEU A 535 21.70 -26.82 8.61
CA LEU A 535 23.04 -27.07 9.16
C LEU A 535 23.37 -28.57 9.21
N SER A 536 22.39 -29.43 9.47
CA SER A 536 22.54 -30.89 9.31
C SER A 536 22.72 -31.25 7.83
N TRP A 537 22.09 -30.51 6.90
CA TRP A 537 22.34 -30.65 5.46
C TRP A 537 23.78 -30.30 5.08
N HIS A 538 24.36 -29.24 5.66
CA HIS A 538 25.75 -28.87 5.39
C HIS A 538 26.77 -29.84 6.01
N LEU A 539 26.44 -30.47 7.14
CA LEU A 539 27.28 -31.47 7.79
C LEU A 539 27.22 -32.84 7.13
N VAL A 540 26.06 -33.21 6.54
CA VAL A 540 25.85 -34.51 5.84
C VAL A 540 26.44 -34.52 4.43
N ILE A 541 26.77 -33.36 3.85
CA ILE A 541 27.49 -33.26 2.56
C ILE A 541 29.03 -33.23 2.76
N ARG A 542 29.52 -33.10 4.01
CA ARG A 542 30.96 -33.06 4.35
C ARG A 542 31.45 -34.22 5.25
N LEU A 543 30.60 -35.20 5.53
CA LEU A 543 30.93 -36.49 6.15
C LEU A 543 30.37 -37.59 5.27
#